data_AF-N1UKT0-F1
#
_entry.id   AF-N1UKT0-F1
#
_cell.length_a   1.000
_cell.length_b   1.000
_cell.length_c   1.000
_cell.angle_alpha   90.00
_cell.angle_beta   90.00
_cell.angle_gamma   90.00
#
_symmetry.space_group_name_H-M   'P 1'
#
loop_
_entity.id
_entity.type
_entity.pdbx_description
1 polymer ?
#
loop_
_entity_poly.entity_id
_entity_poly.type
_entity_poly.pdbx_seq_one_letter_code
_entity_poly.pdbx_strand_id
1 'polypeptide(L)'
;MITFQIFPWYWGNLISGSIVFEQFASICGVYGLSFLLLFISSTFLILVNYYKYKNSKEFKTSIASLICIAFIYGFGLYRIGYINQSQNELKPKNLSVLMIQPDTSPGTKNLKADASYLSATMSKVFSLAIPTFENSPSLIVIPESAIPFHGTIDSEENRKEKYILLQWKVSFYIFQNIQEPTFYLTN
;
A
#
# COMPACT_ATOMS: atom_id res chain seq x y z
N MET A 1 -9.37 -7.70 25.83
CA MET A 1 -10.39 -7.26 24.84
C MET A 1 -10.11 -8.02 23.56
N ILE A 2 -10.92 -9.03 23.25
CA ILE A 2 -10.79 -9.82 22.01
C ILE A 2 -11.54 -9.05 20.94
N THR A 3 -10.82 -8.39 20.03
CA THR A 3 -11.45 -7.71 18.92
C THR A 3 -11.32 -8.61 17.70
N PHE A 4 -12.44 -9.12 17.19
CA PHE A 4 -12.52 -9.87 15.93
C PHE A 4 -11.89 -9.07 14.79
N GLN A 5 -11.51 -9.74 13.70
CA GLN A 5 -10.92 -9.15 12.51
C GLN A 5 -11.90 -8.12 11.89
N ILE A 6 -11.82 -6.88 12.37
CA ILE A 6 -12.62 -5.74 11.90
C ILE A 6 -11.94 -5.22 10.66
N PHE A 7 -12.66 -5.21 9.55
CA PHE A 7 -12.29 -4.48 8.34
C PHE A 7 -11.98 -3.03 8.72
N PRO A 8 -10.70 -2.62 8.76
CA PRO A 8 -10.29 -1.35 9.33
C PRO A 8 -10.47 -0.27 8.27
N TRP A 9 -11.73 0.09 8.00
CA TRP A 9 -12.07 1.17 7.09
C TRP A 9 -12.17 2.47 7.86
N TYR A 10 -11.24 3.39 7.59
CA TYR A 10 -11.10 4.62 8.33
C TYR A 10 -11.63 5.81 7.54
N TRP A 11 -12.43 6.65 8.19
CA TRP A 11 -12.94 7.90 7.62
C TRP A 11 -11.83 8.89 7.27
N GLY A 12 -10.68 8.81 7.96
CA GLY A 12 -9.49 9.59 7.66
C GLY A 12 -8.95 9.39 6.23
N ASN A 13 -9.24 8.26 5.58
CA ASN A 13 -8.82 8.02 4.20
C ASN A 13 -9.48 9.01 3.22
N LEU A 14 -10.65 9.56 3.55
CA LEU A 14 -11.29 10.60 2.73
C LEU A 14 -10.43 11.87 2.62
N ILE A 15 -9.58 12.14 3.60
CA ILE A 15 -8.71 13.32 3.65
C ILE A 15 -7.41 13.10 2.85
N SER A 16 -7.05 11.86 2.50
CA SER A 16 -5.81 11.56 1.77
C SER A 16 -5.74 12.23 0.38
N GLY A 17 -6.86 12.70 -0.18
CA GLY A 17 -6.86 13.55 -1.38
C GLY A 17 -6.22 14.93 -1.19
N SER A 18 -6.00 15.40 0.05
CA SER A 18 -5.35 16.67 0.36
C SER A 18 -3.98 16.43 1.00
N ILE A 19 -2.93 16.64 0.21
CA ILE A 19 -1.52 16.44 0.60
C ILE A 19 -1.14 17.21 1.88
N VAL A 20 -1.77 18.37 2.11
CA VAL A 20 -1.48 19.26 3.25
C VAL A 20 -2.01 18.66 4.55
N PHE A 21 -3.26 18.19 4.56
CA PHE A 21 -3.83 17.58 5.76
C PHE A 21 -3.26 16.18 6.01
N GLU A 22 -2.89 15.45 4.97
CA GLU A 22 -2.26 14.13 5.09
C GLU A 22 -0.97 14.16 5.89
N GLN A 23 -0.24 15.29 5.90
CA GLN A 23 0.95 15.44 6.73
C GLN A 23 0.69 15.22 8.22
N PHE A 24 -0.53 15.49 8.70
CA PHE A 24 -0.90 15.26 10.08
C PHE A 24 -0.92 13.76 10.46
N ALA A 25 -1.08 12.87 9.47
CA ALA A 25 -1.04 11.42 9.67
C ALA A 25 0.30 10.93 10.23
N SER A 26 1.41 11.66 10.03
CA SER A 26 2.69 11.23 10.57
C SER A 26 2.79 11.34 12.10
N ILE A 27 1.96 12.17 12.72
CA ILE A 27 1.96 12.36 14.18
C ILE A 27 0.91 11.46 14.82
N CYS A 28 -0.32 11.51 14.32
CA CYS A 28 -1.47 10.86 14.96
C CYS A 28 -2.05 9.68 14.18
N GLY A 29 -1.45 9.32 13.04
CA GLY A 29 -1.95 8.27 12.15
C GLY A 29 -3.30 8.60 11.53
N VAL A 30 -3.92 7.58 10.95
CA VAL A 30 -5.23 7.68 10.27
C VAL A 30 -6.37 7.98 11.26
N TYR A 31 -6.22 7.59 12.53
CA TYR A 31 -7.17 7.94 13.60
C TYR A 31 -7.19 9.46 13.87
N GLY A 32 -6.03 10.11 13.88
CA GLY A 32 -5.92 11.56 13.98
C GLY A 32 -6.59 12.28 12.82
N LEU A 33 -6.43 11.79 11.60
CA LEU A 33 -7.14 12.32 10.43
C LEU A 33 -8.67 12.14 10.57
N SER A 34 -9.12 10.99 11.08
CA SER A 34 -10.55 10.75 11.31
C SER A 34 -11.13 11.71 12.35
N PHE A 35 -10.39 11.99 13.42
CA PHE A 35 -10.76 13.00 14.41
C PHE A 35 -10.76 14.42 13.81
N LEU A 36 -9.74 14.75 13.00
CA LEU A 36 -9.66 16.04 12.31
C LEU A 36 -10.87 16.28 11.40
N LEU A 37 -11.34 15.25 10.69
CA LEU A 37 -12.55 15.31 9.87
C LEU A 37 -13.78 15.67 10.70
N LEU A 38 -13.96 15.01 11.85
CA LEU A 38 -15.05 15.30 12.77
C LEU A 38 -14.92 16.71 13.37
N PHE A 39 -13.70 17.15 13.69
CA PHE A 39 -13.43 18.47 14.23
C PHE A 39 -13.76 19.60 13.24
N ILE A 40 -13.40 19.43 11.97
CA ILE A 40 -13.74 20.38 10.90
C ILE A 40 -15.26 20.42 10.70
N SER A 41 -15.90 19.25 10.64
CA SER A 41 -17.36 19.13 10.46
C SER A 41 -18.12 19.77 11.62
N SER A 42 -17.68 19.54 12.86
CA SER A 42 -18.26 20.15 14.06
C SER A 42 -18.07 21.66 14.08
N THR A 43 -16.89 22.15 13.70
CA THR A 43 -16.62 23.59 13.56
C THR A 43 -17.57 24.24 12.55
N PHE A 44 -17.79 23.58 11.41
CA PHE A 44 -18.73 24.07 10.40
C PHE A 44 -20.17 24.14 10.92
N LEU A 45 -20.62 23.12 11.66
CA LEU A 45 -21.96 23.13 12.28
C LEU A 45 -22.12 24.26 13.30
N ILE A 46 -21.12 24.50 14.15
CA ILE A 46 -21.16 25.59 15.14
C ILE A 46 -21.19 26.96 14.43
N LEU A 47 -20.44 27.12 13.33
CA LEU A 47 -20.45 28.34 12.53
C LEU A 47 -21.84 28.61 11.90
N VAL A 48 -22.47 27.58 11.34
CA VAL A 48 -23.84 27.67 10.77
C VAL A 48 -24.86 27.99 11.86
N ASN A 49 -24.73 27.37 13.04
CA ASN A 49 -25.63 27.62 14.16
C ASN A 49 -25.51 29.06 14.68
N TYR A 50 -24.27 29.57 14.78
CA TYR A 50 -24.00 30.97 15.09
C TYR A 50 -24.67 31.92 14.10
N TYR A 51 -24.58 31.65 12.79
CA TYR A 51 -25.22 32.50 11.78
C TYR A 51 -26.73 32.61 11.97
N LYS A 52 -27.38 31.52 12.41
CA LYS A 52 -28.83 31.46 12.62
C LYS A 52 -29.28 32.11 13.95
N TYR A 53 -28.59 31.83 15.04
CA TYR A 53 -29.03 32.21 16.39
C TYR A 53 -28.23 33.38 17.00
N LYS A 54 -27.16 33.85 16.33
CA LYS A 54 -26.27 34.96 16.72
C LYS A 54 -25.76 34.90 18.17
N ASN A 55 -25.47 33.69 18.65
CA ASN A 55 -25.00 33.47 20.02
C ASN A 55 -23.50 33.82 20.16
N SER A 56 -23.13 34.73 21.06
CA SER A 56 -21.76 35.25 21.18
C SER A 56 -20.73 34.22 21.67
N LYS A 57 -21.16 33.19 22.42
CA LYS A 57 -20.27 32.12 22.90
C LYS A 57 -19.86 31.17 21.77
N GLU A 58 -20.79 30.82 20.88
CA GLU A 58 -20.56 29.93 19.73
C GLU A 58 -19.62 30.56 18.70
N PHE A 59 -19.65 31.89 18.58
CA PHE A 59 -18.70 32.61 17.74
C PHE A 59 -17.26 32.47 18.22
N LYS A 60 -17.03 32.66 19.54
CA LYS A 60 -15.69 32.53 20.13
C LYS A 60 -15.15 31.11 19.98
N THR A 61 -15.98 30.09 20.18
CA THR A 61 -15.56 28.70 20.00
C THR A 61 -15.26 28.37 18.54
N SER A 62 -16.08 28.86 17.60
CA SER A 62 -15.84 28.66 16.16
C SER A 62 -14.56 29.34 15.67
N ILE A 63 -14.22 30.51 16.20
CA ILE A 63 -12.96 31.20 15.86
C ILE A 63 -11.77 30.43 16.42
N ALA A 64 -11.84 30.00 17.68
CA ALA A 64 -10.78 29.23 18.30
C ALA A 64 -10.51 27.92 17.52
N SER A 65 -11.56 27.22 17.07
CA SER A 65 -11.38 25.99 16.29
C SER A 65 -10.87 26.26 14.87
N LEU A 66 -11.29 27.35 14.21
CA LEU A 66 -10.72 27.77 12.92
C LEU A 66 -9.23 28.09 13.02
N ILE A 67 -8.80 28.75 14.09
CA ILE A 67 -7.38 29.02 14.34
C ILE A 67 -6.61 27.71 14.49
N CYS A 68 -7.13 26.74 15.25
CA CYS A 68 -6.50 25.42 15.37
C CYS A 68 -6.39 24.70 14.02
N ILE A 69 -7.43 24.75 13.17
CA ILE A 69 -7.39 24.16 11.83
C ILE A 69 -6.33 24.85 10.97
N ALA A 70 -6.23 26.18 11.04
CA ALA A 70 -5.22 26.95 10.32
C ALA A 70 -3.79 26.59 10.74
N PHE A 71 -3.55 26.35 12.05
CA PHE A 71 -2.26 25.86 12.53
C PHE A 71 -1.91 24.48 11.98
N ILE A 72 -2.87 23.54 11.94
CA ILE A 72 -2.67 22.20 11.37
C ILE A 72 -2.37 22.30 9.87
N TYR A 73 -3.07 23.17 9.17
CA TYR A 73 -2.83 23.42 7.74
C TYR A 73 -1.44 24.03 7.50
N GLY A 74 -1.04 25.01 8.31
CA GLY A 74 0.30 25.61 8.25
C GLY A 74 1.42 24.62 8.53
N PHE A 75 1.22 23.72 9.51
CA PHE A 75 2.13 22.61 9.77
C PHE A 75 2.30 21.70 8.54
N GLY A 76 1.20 21.38 7.86
CA GLY A 76 1.23 20.58 6.64
C GLY A 76 2.07 21.23 5.53
N LEU A 77 1.87 22.54 5.30
CA LEU A 77 2.65 23.30 4.31
C LEU A 77 4.13 23.35 4.66
N TYR A 78 4.45 23.63 5.92
CA TYR A 78 5.84 23.67 6.41
C TYR A 78 6.54 22.32 6.17
N ARG A 79 5.88 21.21 6.48
CA ARG A 79 6.45 19.87 6.33
C ARG A 79 6.69 19.50 4.87
N ILE A 80 5.76 19.82 3.98
CA ILE A 80 5.93 19.60 2.53
C ILE A 80 7.15 20.39 2.02
N GLY A 81 7.27 21.66 2.41
CA GLY A 81 8.43 22.50 2.05
C GLY A 81 9.75 21.89 2.54
N TYR A 82 9.79 21.43 3.78
CA TYR A 82 10.96 20.80 4.37
C TYR A 82 11.38 19.50 3.65
N ILE A 83 10.40 18.63 3.33
CA ILE A 83 10.68 17.36 2.63
C ILE A 83 11.24 17.63 1.22
N ASN A 84 10.64 18.55 0.47
CA ASN A 84 11.12 18.91 -0.86
C ASN A 84 12.56 19.45 -0.81
N GLN A 85 12.90 20.24 0.20
CA GLN A 85 14.26 20.73 0.38
C GLN A 85 15.23 19.58 0.71
N SER A 86 14.87 18.72 1.65
CA SER A 86 15.72 17.59 2.06
C SER A 86 15.95 16.57 0.93
N GLN A 87 14.96 16.35 0.05
CA GLN A 87 15.13 15.46 -1.10
C GLN A 87 16.03 16.04 -2.20
N ASN A 88 16.10 17.36 -2.34
CA ASN A 88 17.00 18.00 -3.31
C ASN A 88 18.47 17.96 -2.86
N GLU A 89 18.73 17.90 -1.55
CA GLU A 89 20.08 17.81 -1.00
C GLU A 89 20.69 16.40 -1.12
N LEU A 90 19.85 15.36 -1.13
CA LEU A 90 20.26 13.98 -1.35
C LEU A 90 20.25 13.67 -2.85
N LYS A 91 21.42 13.44 -3.46
CA LYS A 91 21.49 12.95 -4.86
C LYS A 91 20.62 11.68 -5.00
N PRO A 92 19.49 11.73 -5.73
CA PRO A 92 18.61 10.57 -5.84
C PRO A 92 19.35 9.47 -6.60
N LYS A 93 19.41 8.27 -6.00
CA LYS A 93 19.91 7.08 -6.69
C LYS A 93 18.81 6.60 -7.64
N ASN A 94 19.04 6.74 -8.94
CA ASN A 94 18.10 6.25 -9.94
C ASN A 94 18.08 4.71 -9.91
N LEU A 95 16.98 4.14 -9.44
CA LEU A 95 16.74 2.70 -9.41
C LEU A 95 15.71 2.37 -10.51
N SER A 96 16.09 1.51 -11.45
CA SER A 96 15.14 0.98 -12.45
C SER A 96 14.36 -0.18 -11.83
N VAL A 97 13.05 -0.01 -11.66
CA VAL A 97 12.16 -1.01 -11.05
C VAL A 97 11.15 -1.49 -12.08
N LEU A 98 11.06 -2.82 -12.26
CA LEU A 98 10.06 -3.48 -13.08
C LEU A 98 8.97 -4.09 -12.17
N MET A 99 7.73 -3.70 -12.36
CA MET A 99 6.58 -4.30 -11.69
C MET A 99 5.76 -5.12 -12.68
N ILE A 100 5.64 -6.43 -12.45
CA ILE A 100 4.92 -7.33 -13.36
C ILE A 100 3.45 -7.43 -12.91
N GLN A 101 2.50 -7.13 -13.79
CA GLN A 101 1.07 -7.24 -13.49
C GLN A 101 0.39 -8.18 -14.48
N PRO A 102 0.37 -9.50 -14.23
CA PRO A 102 -0.10 -10.49 -15.20
C PRO A 102 -1.62 -10.48 -15.44
N ASP A 103 -2.38 -9.62 -14.73
CA ASP A 103 -3.85 -9.52 -14.82
C ASP A 103 -4.50 -10.91 -14.90
N THR A 104 -4.18 -11.74 -13.91
CA THR A 104 -4.69 -13.10 -13.83
C THR A 104 -6.09 -13.04 -13.24
N SER A 105 -7.07 -13.63 -13.94
CA SER A 105 -8.44 -13.75 -13.43
C SER A 105 -8.42 -14.40 -12.03
N PRO A 106 -9.29 -13.98 -11.09
CA PRO A 106 -9.42 -14.66 -9.81
C PRO A 106 -9.79 -16.12 -10.05
N GLY A 107 -8.82 -17.04 -9.89
CA GLY A 107 -9.07 -18.46 -10.09
C GLY A 107 -10.13 -18.93 -9.09
N THR A 108 -11.23 -19.49 -9.55
CA THR A 108 -12.16 -20.26 -8.70
C THR A 108 -11.34 -21.35 -7.99
N LYS A 109 -11.68 -21.74 -6.75
CA LYS A 109 -10.91 -22.76 -6.00
C LYS A 109 -10.63 -24.04 -6.81
N ASN A 110 -11.54 -24.39 -7.72
CA ASN A 110 -11.45 -25.54 -8.62
C ASN A 110 -10.42 -25.36 -9.76
N LEU A 111 -10.16 -24.13 -10.23
CA LEU A 111 -9.20 -23.83 -11.30
C LEU A 111 -7.78 -23.61 -10.75
N LYS A 112 -7.64 -23.24 -9.47
CA LYS A 112 -6.32 -23.07 -8.82
C LYS A 112 -5.54 -24.38 -8.68
N ALA A 113 -6.21 -25.53 -8.80
CA ALA A 113 -5.60 -26.86 -8.72
C ALA A 113 -5.33 -27.49 -10.11
N ASP A 114 -5.71 -26.82 -11.20
CA ASP A 114 -5.50 -27.33 -12.55
C ASP A 114 -4.08 -26.97 -13.03
N ALA A 115 -3.26 -27.98 -13.33
CA ALA A 115 -1.89 -27.82 -13.81
C ALA A 115 -1.81 -27.00 -15.12
N SER A 116 -2.85 -27.04 -15.94
CA SER A 116 -2.93 -26.23 -17.17
C SER A 116 -3.10 -24.74 -16.86
N TYR A 117 -3.86 -24.40 -15.82
CA TYR A 117 -4.07 -23.02 -15.37
C TYR A 117 -2.81 -22.45 -14.69
N LEU A 118 -2.13 -23.28 -13.89
CA LEU A 118 -0.86 -22.92 -13.24
C LEU A 118 0.21 -22.60 -14.29
N SER A 119 0.41 -23.50 -15.26
CA SER A 119 1.40 -23.33 -16.32
C SER A 119 1.10 -22.13 -17.22
N ALA A 120 -0.17 -21.90 -17.59
CA ALA A 120 -0.58 -20.73 -18.36
C ALA A 120 -0.32 -19.41 -17.60
N THR A 121 -0.66 -19.35 -16.31
CA THR A 121 -0.40 -18.18 -15.46
C THR A 121 1.09 -17.90 -15.35
N MET A 122 1.89 -18.95 -15.14
CA MET A 122 3.33 -18.83 -14.98
C MET A 122 4.03 -18.43 -16.28
N SER A 123 3.61 -19.03 -17.40
CA SER A 123 4.06 -18.65 -18.73
C SER A 123 3.74 -17.18 -19.03
N LYS A 124 2.58 -16.69 -18.61
CA LYS A 124 2.20 -15.27 -18.77
C LYS A 124 3.14 -14.35 -17.99
N VAL A 125 3.44 -14.67 -16.73
CA VAL A 125 4.40 -13.91 -15.90
C VAL A 125 5.79 -13.89 -16.53
N PHE A 126 6.31 -15.04 -16.97
CA PHE A 126 7.62 -15.12 -17.61
C PHE A 126 7.65 -14.40 -18.96
N SER A 127 6.59 -14.49 -19.77
CA SER A 127 6.51 -13.77 -21.04
C SER A 127 6.56 -12.25 -20.88
N LEU A 128 6.11 -11.71 -19.74
CA LEU A 128 6.21 -10.30 -19.40
C LEU A 128 7.59 -9.93 -18.82
N ALA A 129 8.23 -10.85 -18.09
CA ALA A 129 9.55 -10.64 -17.50
C ALA A 129 10.67 -10.66 -18.54
N ILE A 130 10.67 -11.68 -19.41
CA ILE A 130 11.77 -12.02 -20.33
C ILE A 130 12.20 -10.87 -21.25
N PRO A 131 11.30 -10.24 -22.03
CA PRO A 131 11.68 -9.15 -22.94
C PRO A 131 12.20 -7.90 -22.19
N THR A 132 11.95 -7.81 -20.89
CA THR A 132 12.36 -6.65 -20.08
C THR A 132 13.77 -6.79 -19.52
N PHE A 133 14.40 -7.98 -19.60
CA PHE A 133 15.80 -8.16 -19.21
C PHE A 133 16.78 -7.42 -20.12
N GLU A 134 16.39 -7.11 -21.37
CA GLU A 134 17.21 -6.31 -22.28
C GLU A 134 17.51 -4.91 -21.71
N ASN A 135 16.60 -4.36 -20.91
CA ASN A 135 16.76 -3.07 -20.24
C ASN A 135 17.48 -3.17 -18.88
N SER A 136 17.90 -4.37 -18.45
CA SER A 136 18.64 -4.63 -17.20
C SER A 136 18.05 -3.91 -15.96
N PRO A 137 16.78 -4.16 -15.58
CA PRO A 137 16.19 -3.52 -14.41
C PRO A 137 16.97 -3.89 -13.14
N SER A 138 17.11 -2.92 -12.22
CA SER A 138 17.82 -3.11 -10.96
C SER A 138 16.98 -3.87 -9.92
N LEU A 139 15.65 -3.88 -10.07
CA LEU A 139 14.72 -4.59 -9.19
C LEU A 139 13.51 -5.09 -9.99
N ILE A 140 13.12 -6.36 -9.78
CA ILE A 140 11.90 -6.94 -10.34
C ILE A 140 10.94 -7.27 -9.20
N VAL A 141 9.72 -6.77 -9.28
CA VAL A 141 8.65 -6.99 -8.29
C VAL A 141 7.56 -7.84 -8.93
N ILE A 142 7.32 -9.01 -8.33
CA ILE A 142 6.29 -9.97 -8.72
C ILE A 142 5.17 -9.93 -7.66
N PRO A 143 3.90 -9.72 -8.05
CA PRO A 143 2.79 -9.64 -7.09
C PRO A 143 2.49 -11.01 -6.50
N GLU A 144 1.94 -11.04 -5.29
CA GLU A 144 1.64 -12.29 -4.57
C GLU A 144 0.83 -13.29 -5.40
N SER A 145 -0.11 -12.81 -6.22
CA SER A 145 -0.99 -13.65 -7.05
C SER A 145 -0.38 -14.10 -8.38
N ALA A 146 0.81 -13.62 -8.74
CA ALA A 146 1.49 -14.05 -9.97
C ALA A 146 2.03 -15.48 -9.86
N ILE A 147 2.33 -15.95 -8.64
CA ILE A 147 2.72 -17.33 -8.40
C ILE A 147 1.54 -18.06 -7.74
N PRO A 148 0.76 -18.84 -8.50
CA PRO A 148 -0.32 -19.61 -7.92
C PRO A 148 0.30 -20.71 -7.02
N PHE A 149 -0.05 -20.62 -5.74
CA PHE A 149 0.48 -21.45 -4.65
C PHE A 149 0.40 -22.95 -4.99
N HIS A 150 1.54 -23.65 -4.99
CA HIS A 150 1.61 -25.10 -5.16
C HIS A 150 1.03 -25.90 -3.98
N GLY A 151 0.80 -25.27 -2.83
CA GLY A 151 0.31 -25.92 -1.61
C GLY A 151 -1.15 -26.42 -1.63
N THR A 152 -1.83 -26.35 -2.77
CA THR A 152 -3.20 -26.86 -2.97
C THR A 152 -3.28 -28.12 -3.84
N ILE A 153 -2.15 -28.61 -4.36
CA ILE A 153 -2.11 -29.93 -5.02
C ILE A 153 -1.98 -30.97 -3.90
N ASP A 154 -3.01 -31.80 -3.70
CA ASP A 154 -3.00 -32.88 -2.70
C ASP A 154 -2.05 -34.01 -3.13
N SER A 155 -0.74 -33.78 -3.04
CA SER A 155 0.30 -34.81 -3.12
C SER A 155 0.83 -35.12 -1.71
N GLU A 156 1.28 -36.36 -1.46
CA GLU A 156 1.90 -36.73 -0.18
C GLU A 156 3.15 -35.90 0.13
N GLU A 157 3.85 -35.43 -0.90
CA GLU A 157 5.04 -34.58 -0.82
C GLU A 157 4.69 -33.17 -0.31
N ASN A 158 3.62 -32.56 -0.83
CA ASN A 158 3.11 -31.26 -0.36
C ASN A 158 2.63 -31.29 1.10
N ARG A 159 2.12 -32.43 1.59
CA ARG A 159 1.73 -32.57 3.01
C ARG A 159 2.93 -32.51 3.96
N LYS A 160 4.11 -32.97 3.53
CA LYS A 160 5.35 -32.85 4.31
C LYS A 160 5.93 -31.44 4.22
N GLU A 161 5.89 -30.81 3.05
CA GLU A 161 6.42 -29.44 2.86
C GLU A 161 5.54 -28.33 3.46
N LYS A 162 4.22 -28.56 3.61
CA LYS A 162 3.29 -27.62 4.25
C LYS A 162 3.68 -27.25 5.67
N TYR A 163 4.35 -28.15 6.40
CA TYR A 163 4.88 -27.87 7.74
C TYR A 163 6.16 -27.02 7.70
N ILE A 164 6.96 -27.11 6.64
CA ILE A 164 8.21 -26.36 6.49
C ILE A 164 7.92 -24.93 6.02
N LEU A 165 6.96 -24.72 5.12
CA LEU A 165 6.65 -23.40 4.56
C LEU A 165 5.91 -22.45 5.51
N LEU A 166 5.24 -22.96 6.57
CA LEU A 166 4.68 -22.11 7.62
C LEU A 166 5.76 -21.35 8.41
N GLN A 167 7.01 -21.84 8.42
CA GLN A 167 8.16 -21.15 9.01
C GLN A 167 8.74 -20.04 8.11
N TRP A 168 8.58 -20.15 6.78
CA TRP A 168 9.23 -19.27 5.80
C TRP A 168 8.43 -18.01 5.41
N LYS A 169 7.23 -17.82 5.97
CA LYS A 169 6.33 -16.70 5.64
C LYS A 169 6.82 -15.31 6.11
N VAL A 170 8.09 -15.18 6.53
CA VAL A 170 8.66 -13.97 7.14
C VAL A 170 9.73 -13.26 6.30
N SER A 171 10.22 -13.80 5.18
CA SER A 171 11.14 -13.02 4.33
C SER A 171 11.19 -13.50 2.89
N PHE A 172 10.71 -12.67 1.97
CA PHE A 172 11.10 -12.71 0.56
C PHE A 172 11.85 -11.42 0.24
N TYR A 173 13.17 -11.49 0.36
CA TYR A 173 14.13 -10.65 -0.35
C TYR A 173 14.83 -11.59 -1.32
N ILE A 174 14.72 -11.34 -2.63
CA ILE A 174 15.59 -12.02 -3.60
C ILE A 174 16.36 -10.95 -4.36
N PHE A 175 17.64 -10.84 -4.03
CA PHE A 175 18.66 -10.51 -5.02
C PHE A 175 20.01 -11.18 -4.69
N GLN A 176 20.69 -11.51 -5.78
CA GLN A 176 22.12 -11.81 -5.98
C GLN A 176 22.60 -13.26 -5.93
N ASN A 177 23.30 -13.60 -7.03
CA ASN A 177 24.13 -14.76 -7.33
C ASN A 177 23.43 -16.03 -7.83
N ILE A 178 23.07 -16.02 -9.12
CA ILE A 178 23.30 -17.20 -9.95
C ILE A 178 24.26 -16.80 -11.06
N GLN A 179 25.51 -17.21 -10.88
CA GLN A 179 26.46 -17.34 -11.98
C GLN A 179 26.05 -18.52 -12.86
N GLU A 180 26.16 -18.26 -14.16
CA GLU A 180 26.17 -19.15 -15.34
C GLU A 180 24.91 -19.94 -15.71
N PRO A 181 24.27 -19.62 -16.86
CA PRO A 181 23.34 -20.50 -17.54
C PRO A 181 24.12 -21.43 -18.49
N THR A 182 24.14 -22.73 -18.22
CA THR A 182 24.43 -23.75 -19.24
C THR A 182 23.14 -24.48 -19.59
N PHE A 183 22.53 -24.08 -20.70
CA PHE A 183 21.44 -24.82 -21.34
C PHE A 183 22.02 -25.95 -22.18
N TYR A 184 21.64 -27.19 -21.88
CA TYR A 184 21.71 -28.29 -22.84
C TYR A 184 20.29 -28.82 -23.04
N LEU A 185 19.72 -28.53 -24.20
CA LEU A 185 18.63 -29.30 -24.78
C LEU A 185 19.19 -29.91 -26.07
N THR A 186 19.44 -31.21 -26.07
CA THR A 186 19.59 -32.00 -27.29
C THR A 186 18.35 -32.85 -27.48
N ASN A 187 17.89 -32.86 -28.73
CA ASN A 187 16.67 -33.44 -29.32
C ASN A 187 16.12 -34.72 -28.68
#